data_AF-A0A7C5TW75-F1
#
_entry.id   AF-A0A7C5TW75-F1
#
_cell.length_a   1.000
_cell.length_b   1.000
_cell.length_c   1.000
_cell.angle_alpha   90.00
_cell.angle_beta   90.00
_cell.angle_gamma   90.00
#
_symmetry.space_group_name_H-M   'P 1'
#
loop_
_entity.id
_entity.type
_entity.pdbx_description
1 polymer ?
#
loop_
_entity_poly.entity_id
_entity_poly.type
_entity_poly.pdbx_seq_one_letter_code
_entity_poly.pdbx_strand_id
1 'polypeptide(L)'
;MKIVYREDLSPAYALDFDEEGNAYIGMGSFMAKLDKEGNEISWRKTSYDNWMILYIKGYIFVAANEMTGMYFRQSLYVLDKHLRDIFRMTT
;
A
#
# COMPACT_ATOMS: atom_id res chain seq x y z
N MET A 1 0.08 22.95 -3.61
CA MET A 1 -0.32 21.63 -4.15
C MET A 1 0.93 20.97 -4.69
N LYS A 2 1.34 19.81 -4.15
CA LYS A 2 2.49 19.04 -4.62
C LYS A 2 1.97 17.80 -5.34
N ILE A 3 2.45 17.58 -6.57
CA ILE A 3 2.10 16.41 -7.37
C ILE A 3 3.30 15.46 -7.30
N VAL A 4 3.06 14.23 -6.86
CA VAL A 4 4.03 13.14 -6.93
C VAL A 4 3.62 12.26 -8.12
N TYR A 5 4.50 12.14 -9.10
CA TYR A 5 4.23 11.41 -10.34
C TYR A 5 5.36 10.42 -10.64
N ARG A 6 4.98 9.24 -11.13
CA ARG A 6 5.88 8.24 -11.70
C ARG A 6 5.24 7.63 -12.93
N GLU A 7 5.99 7.59 -14.03
CA GLU A 7 5.51 7.09 -15.33
C GLU A 7 5.11 5.61 -15.29
N ASP A 8 5.77 4.82 -14.44
CA ASP A 8 5.61 3.36 -14.40
C ASP A 8 4.51 2.88 -13.43
N LEU A 9 3.79 3.80 -12.78
CA LEU A 9 2.83 3.48 -11.72
C LEU A 9 1.39 3.83 -12.12
N SER A 10 0.47 2.94 -11.74
CA SER A 10 -0.95 3.25 -11.77
C SER A 10 -1.27 4.38 -10.77
N PRO A 11 -2.37 5.14 -10.95
CA PRO A 11 -2.78 6.12 -9.95
C PRO A 11 -3.07 5.43 -8.61
N ALA A 12 -2.70 6.08 -7.50
CA ALA A 12 -3.07 5.65 -6.15
C ALA A 12 -4.49 6.07 -5.81
N TYR A 13 -5.27 5.18 -5.17
CA TYR A 13 -6.63 5.51 -4.69
C TYR A 13 -6.88 5.04 -3.25
N ALA A 14 -5.99 4.23 -2.66
CA ALA A 14 -6.00 3.90 -1.25
C ALA A 14 -4.97 4.76 -0.50
N LEU A 15 -5.35 5.20 0.70
CA LEU A 15 -4.59 6.14 1.53
C LEU A 15 -4.97 5.90 3.00
N ASP A 16 -3.98 5.90 3.88
CA ASP A 16 -4.17 6.14 5.31
C ASP A 16 -2.92 6.80 5.93
N PHE A 17 -3.01 7.28 7.17
CA PHE A 17 -1.93 7.99 7.85
C PHE A 17 -1.51 7.30 9.17
N ASP A 18 -0.22 7.39 9.52
CA ASP A 18 0.22 7.05 10.87
C ASP A 18 0.09 8.22 11.86
N GLU A 19 0.36 7.96 13.13
CA GLU A 19 0.30 8.95 14.20
C GLU A 19 1.31 10.10 14.04
N GLU A 20 2.35 9.92 13.22
CA GLU A 20 3.36 10.94 12.91
C GLU A 20 2.95 11.81 11.71
N GLY A 21 1.85 11.48 11.04
CA GLY A 21 1.35 12.16 9.86
C GLY A 21 1.99 11.70 8.55
N ASN A 22 2.74 10.59 8.56
CA ASN A 22 3.20 9.98 7.31
C ASN A 22 2.03 9.33 6.60
N ALA A 23 1.95 9.48 5.27
CA ALA A 23 0.93 8.87 4.45
C ALA A 23 1.40 7.53 3.89
N TYR A 24 0.51 6.53 3.88
CA TYR A 24 0.69 5.28 3.17
C TYR A 24 -0.31 5.25 2.02
N ILE A 25 0.21 5.16 0.80
CA ILE A 25 -0.61 5.16 -0.41
C ILE A 25 -0.44 3.86 -1.18
N GLY A 26 -1.48 3.47 -1.89
CA GLY A 26 -1.46 2.34 -2.81
C GLY A 26 -2.61 2.39 -3.79
N MET A 27 -2.40 1.79 -4.96
CA MET A 27 -3.41 1.14 -5.81
C MET A 27 -2.73 0.59 -7.05
N GLY A 28 -3.22 -0.54 -7.55
CA GLY A 28 -2.49 -1.37 -8.51
C GLY A 28 -1.32 -2.06 -7.81
N SER A 29 -0.26 -2.36 -8.56
CA SER A 29 0.85 -3.19 -8.10
C SER A 29 1.98 -2.41 -7.39
N PHE A 30 1.66 -1.40 -6.57
CA PHE A 30 2.66 -0.69 -5.76
C PHE A 30 2.10 -0.12 -4.45
N MET A 31 3.02 0.17 -3.53
CA MET A 31 2.77 0.95 -2.33
C MET A 31 3.89 1.97 -2.10
N ALA A 32 3.56 3.10 -1.48
CA ALA A 32 4.54 4.09 -1.05
C ALA A 32 4.21 4.67 0.32
N LYS A 33 5.25 5.10 1.02
CA LYS A 33 5.20 5.89 2.24
C LYS A 33 5.71 7.29 1.93
N LEU A 34 4.94 8.30 2.31
CA LEU A 34 5.30 9.71 2.20
C LEU A 34 5.43 10.32 3.59
N ASP A 35 6.34 11.28 3.78
CA ASP A 35 6.35 12.12 4.97
C ASP A 35 5.14 13.07 4.98
N LYS A 36 4.96 13.80 6.09
CA LYS A 36 3.86 14.76 6.27
C LYS A 36 3.93 15.96 5.31
N GLU A 37 5.09 16.20 4.69
CA GLU A 37 5.30 17.18 3.62
C GLU A 37 5.08 16.59 2.21
N GLY A 38 4.71 15.31 2.13
CA GLY A 38 4.46 14.59 0.89
C GLY A 38 5.73 14.25 0.10
N ASN A 39 6.91 14.21 0.73
CA ASN A 39 8.11 13.61 0.13
C ASN A 39 8.06 12.10 0.27
N GLU A 40 8.50 11.39 -0.76
CA GLU A 40 8.60 9.93 -0.70
C GLU A 40 9.71 9.52 0.28
N ILE A 41 9.35 8.70 1.27
CA ILE A 41 10.29 8.07 2.20
C ILE A 41 10.74 6.72 1.62
N SER A 42 9.77 5.93 1.13
CA SER A 42 10.02 4.59 0.59
C SER A 42 8.88 4.15 -0.31
N TRP A 43 9.16 3.23 -1.23
CA TRP A 43 8.14 2.58 -2.04
C TRP A 43 8.53 1.14 -2.34
N ARG A 44 7.54 0.34 -2.78
CA ARG A 44 7.78 -0.99 -3.30
C ARG A 44 6.76 -1.35 -4.37
N LYS A 45 7.18 -2.21 -5.30
CA LYS A 45 6.25 -2.94 -6.17
C LYS A 45 5.63 -4.09 -5.38
N THR A 46 4.33 -4.31 -5.54
CA THR A 46 3.60 -5.46 -4.96
C THR A 46 3.28 -6.48 -6.05
N SER A 47 3.12 -7.75 -5.69
CA SER A 47 2.66 -8.81 -6.61
C SER A 47 1.13 -8.90 -6.69
N TYR A 48 0.43 -7.94 -6.10
CA TYR A 48 -1.01 -7.90 -5.90
C TYR A 48 -1.52 -6.47 -6.03
N ASP A 49 -2.81 -6.34 -6.31
CA ASP A 49 -3.47 -5.04 -6.40
C ASP A 49 -3.96 -4.60 -5.03
N ASN A 50 -3.48 -3.44 -4.58
CA ASN A 50 -3.84 -2.84 -3.29
C ASN A 50 -5.17 -2.10 -3.44
N TRP A 51 -6.22 -2.55 -2.74
CA TRP A 51 -7.56 -1.94 -2.85
C TRP A 51 -7.91 -1.04 -1.67
N MET A 52 -7.46 -1.40 -0.47
CA MET A 52 -7.63 -0.57 0.72
C MET A 52 -6.39 -0.65 1.59
N ILE A 53 -6.09 0.46 2.27
CA ILE A 53 -5.02 0.57 3.25
C ILE A 53 -5.65 1.03 4.56
N LEU A 54 -5.25 0.41 5.66
CA LEU A 54 -5.62 0.80 7.00
C LEU A 54 -4.40 0.69 7.90
N TYR A 55 -4.03 1.78 8.54
CA TYR A 55 -2.95 1.83 9.50
C TYR A 55 -3.49 1.68 10.93
N ILE A 56 -2.93 0.72 11.68
CA ILE A 56 -3.29 0.48 13.09
C ILE A 56 -2.03 0.20 13.88
N LYS A 57 -1.66 1.11 14.80
CA LYS A 57 -0.63 0.89 15.85
C LYS A 57 0.69 0.31 15.31
N GLY A 58 1.24 0.90 14.26
CA GLY A 58 2.51 0.49 13.66
C GLY A 58 2.41 -0.56 12.55
N TYR A 59 1.21 -1.04 12.25
CA TYR A 59 0.94 -2.02 11.20
C TYR A 59 0.09 -1.44 10.09
N ILE A 60 0.37 -1.88 8.86
CA ILE A 60 -0.39 -1.50 7.68
C ILE A 60 -1.14 -2.73 7.21
N PHE A 61 -2.46 -2.68 7.27
CA PHE A 61 -3.37 -3.68 6.75
C PHE A 61 -3.73 -3.31 5.32
N VAL A 62 -3.60 -4.27 4.42
CA VAL A 62 -3.85 -4.07 2.99
C VAL A 62 -4.83 -5.12 2.51
N ALA A 63 -6.04 -4.69 2.17
CA ALA A 63 -6.97 -5.53 1.43
C ALA A 63 -6.50 -5.56 -0.03
N ALA A 64 -6.23 -6.75 -0.54
CA ALA A 64 -5.61 -6.95 -1.84
C ALA A 64 -6.32 -8.02 -2.66
N ASN A 65 -6.21 -7.89 -3.98
CA ASN A 65 -6.55 -8.95 -4.91
C ASN A 65 -5.27 -9.54 -5.51
N GLU A 66 -5.14 -10.86 -5.43
CA GLU A 66 -4.12 -11.62 -6.12
C GLU A 66 -4.72 -12.30 -7.33
N MET A 67 -4.09 -12.17 -8.50
CA MET A 67 -4.53 -12.88 -9.69
C MET A 67 -3.90 -14.28 -9.71
N THR A 68 -4.74 -15.32 -9.63
CA THR A 68 -4.33 -16.72 -9.72
C THR A 68 -5.04 -17.37 -10.90
N GLY A 69 -4.32 -17.54 -12.02
CA GLY A 69 -4.93 -17.95 -13.28
C GLY A 69 -5.93 -16.89 -13.78
N MET A 70 -7.21 -17.27 -13.89
CA MET A 70 -8.30 -16.36 -14.30
C MET A 70 -9.12 -15.81 -13.12
N TYR A 71 -8.72 -16.10 -11.87
CA TYR A 71 -9.48 -15.73 -10.69
C TYR A 71 -8.77 -14.67 -9.85
N PHE A 72 -9.55 -13.74 -9.32
CA PHE A 72 -9.09 -12.84 -8.26
C PHE A 72 -9.35 -13.49 -6.91
N ARG A 73 -8.27 -13.64 -6.14
CA ARG A 73 -8.31 -14.11 -4.77
C ARG A 73 -8.18 -12.92 -3.82
N GLN A 74 -9.10 -12.82 -2.88
CA GLN A 74 -9.04 -11.80 -1.84
C GLN A 74 -8.05 -12.21 -0.75
N SER A 75 -7.12 -11.31 -0.47
CA SER A 75 -6.06 -11.51 0.50
C SER A 75 -5.93 -10.28 1.39
N LEU A 76 -5.57 -10.51 2.65
CA LEU A 76 -5.21 -9.46 3.60
C LEU A 76 -3.71 -9.57 3.88
N TYR A 77 -2.97 -8.52 3.52
CA TYR A 77 -1.57 -8.39 3.90
C TYR A 77 -1.45 -7.52 5.14
N VAL A 78 -0.53 -7.88 6.02
CA VAL A 78 -0.12 -7.07 7.16
C VAL A 78 1.36 -6.76 6.99
N LEU A 79 1.69 -5.48 6.93
CA LEU A 79 3.04 -4.98 6.77
C LEU A 79 3.46 -4.21 8.02
N ASP A 80 4.76 -4.04 8.20
CA ASP A 80 5.29 -3.03 9.11
C ASP A 80 5.30 -1.65 8.47
N LYS A 81 5.61 -0.63 9.29
CA LYS A 81 5.76 0.76 8.86
C LYS A 81 6.84 1.03 7.79
N HIS A 82 7.68 0.05 7.48
CA HIS A 82 8.70 0.11 6.42
C HIS A 82 8.25 -0.62 5.15
N LEU A 83 6.95 -0.88 5.03
CA LEU A 83 6.35 -1.61 3.91
C LEU A 83 6.92 -3.03 3.77
N ARG A 84 7.29 -3.72 4.85
CA ARG A 84 7.75 -5.12 4.79
C ARG A 84 6.63 -6.05 5.21
N ASP A 85 6.42 -7.14 4.47
CA ASP A 85 5.39 -8.12 4.79
C ASP A 85 5.70 -8.81 6.12
N ILE A 86 4.71 -8.87 7.00
CA ILE A 86 4.76 -9.60 8.27
C ILE A 86 3.90 -10.84 8.18
N PHE A 87 2.69 -10.68 7.64
CA PHE A 87 1.69 -11.73 7.60
C PHE A 87 0.80 -11.57 6.37
N ARG A 88 0.24 -12.70 5.92
CA ARG A 88 -0.72 -12.75 4.83
C ARG A 88 -1.80 -13.77 5.18
N MET A 89 -3.05 -13.37 5.01
CA MET A 89 -4.21 -14.24 5.05
C MET A 89 -4.85 -14.29 3.67
N THR A 90 -5.25 -15.47 3.23
CA THR A 90 -5.90 -15.68 1.93
C THR A 90 -7.21 -16.40 2.16
N THR A 91 -8.29 -15.95 1.51
CA THR A 91 -9.60 -16.65 1.53
C THR A 91 -9.68 -17.75 0.50
#